data_AF-W2D1L2-F1
#
_entry.id   AF-W2D1L2-F1
#
_cell.length_a   1.000
_cell.length_b   1.000
_cell.length_c   1.000
_cell.angle_alpha   90.00
_cell.angle_beta   90.00
_cell.angle_gamma   90.00
#
_symmetry.space_group_name_H-M   'P 1'
#
loop_
_entity.id
_entity.type
_entity.pdbx_description
1 polymer ?
#
loop_
_entity_poly.entity_id
_entity_poly.type
_entity_poly.pdbx_seq_one_letter_code
_entity_poly.pdbx_strand_id
1 'polypeptide(L)'
;MKRIISAIVLMLSCINTYAQLGYQYGSEYIYLKPDRTMYFIQTKDVVSERTMEDTLSVRQQQKIVKSFDKISTNRFLVVSAEEAVANTLGYVSDVYRNPDQCKIVVLPRIVLSMKEGRMIDPILEKFYGKVSVEQKDGSRYILRCHLNHSKDVLDVIATLNTLNEIEWCEPEMLSDYKLDNPLYSAQYYLKNTGQNGGIRGIDINAEPAWQITNGSPNIKVAVIP
;
A
#
# COMPACT_ATOMS: atom_id res chain seq x y z
N MET A 1 -23.56 -51.90 26.49
CA MET A 1 -23.83 -51.78 25.04
C MET A 1 -24.92 -50.73 24.83
N LYS A 2 -24.58 -49.64 24.13
CA LYS A 2 -25.42 -48.82 23.20
C LYS A 2 -26.87 -48.55 23.63
N ARG A 3 -27.27 -47.30 23.85
CA ARG A 3 -27.76 -46.35 22.82
C ARG A 3 -27.87 -44.96 23.50
N ILE A 4 -27.03 -43.97 23.18
CA ILE A 4 -27.05 -43.05 22.02
C ILE A 4 -28.23 -42.05 22.09
N ILE A 5 -27.89 -40.76 21.97
CA ILE A 5 -28.73 -39.52 21.92
C ILE A 5 -28.94 -38.92 23.33
N SER A 6 -28.10 -38.01 23.82
CA SER A 6 -28.05 -36.63 23.31
C SER A 6 -26.70 -36.00 23.66
N ALA A 7 -25.75 -36.10 22.74
CA ALA A 7 -24.65 -35.16 22.69
C ALA A 7 -25.22 -33.85 22.13
N ILE A 8 -25.65 -32.94 23.00
CA ILE A 8 -25.75 -31.54 22.60
C ILE A 8 -24.31 -31.07 22.47
N VAL A 9 -23.90 -31.07 21.21
CA VAL A 9 -22.71 -30.48 20.64
C VAL A 9 -22.66 -29.02 21.07
N LEU A 10 -22.12 -28.76 22.26
CA LEU A 10 -21.33 -27.57 22.53
C LEU A 10 -19.95 -27.84 21.92
N MET A 11 -19.91 -28.01 20.59
CA MET A 11 -18.76 -27.49 19.87
C MET A 11 -18.82 -26.00 20.17
N LEU A 12 -17.98 -25.55 21.12
CA LEU A 12 -17.37 -24.25 21.00
C LEU A 12 -16.81 -24.22 19.57
N SER A 13 -17.60 -23.70 18.66
CA SER A 13 -17.09 -22.99 17.52
C SER A 13 -16.20 -21.92 18.14
N CYS A 14 -14.92 -22.22 18.28
CA CYS A 14 -13.90 -21.24 18.02
C CYS A 14 -14.19 -20.79 16.58
N ILE A 15 -15.16 -19.89 16.43
CA ILE A 15 -15.16 -18.96 15.34
C ILE A 15 -13.87 -18.24 15.61
N ASN A 16 -12.79 -18.71 14.98
CA ASN A 16 -11.65 -17.87 14.74
C ASN A 16 -12.29 -16.73 13.94
N THR A 17 -12.69 -15.67 14.64
CA THR A 17 -12.94 -14.38 14.03
C THR A 17 -11.58 -13.96 13.52
N TYR A 18 -11.18 -14.52 12.38
CA TYR A 18 -10.13 -13.93 11.58
C TYR A 18 -10.61 -12.52 11.37
N ALA A 19 -9.90 -11.55 11.96
CA ALA A 19 -10.11 -10.16 11.67
C ALA A 19 -10.12 -10.05 10.15
N GLN A 20 -11.28 -9.70 9.58
CA GLN A 20 -11.41 -9.54 8.14
C GLN A 20 -10.54 -8.33 7.80
N LEU A 21 -9.46 -8.57 7.06
CA LEU A 21 -8.60 -7.51 6.56
C LEU A 21 -9.27 -6.93 5.33
N GLY A 22 -9.38 -5.61 5.27
CA GLY A 22 -10.12 -4.95 4.22
C GLY A 22 -10.46 -3.51 4.57
N TYR A 23 -11.15 -2.86 3.66
CA TYR A 23 -11.59 -1.47 3.81
C TYR A 23 -12.96 -1.29 3.15
N GLN A 24 -13.68 -0.28 3.60
CA GLN A 24 -14.94 0.11 3.00
C GLN A 24 -14.66 0.97 1.75
N TYR A 25 -15.32 0.69 0.64
CA TYR A 25 -15.32 1.52 -0.57
C TYR A 25 -16.76 1.77 -0.99
N GLY A 26 -17.25 2.99 -0.75
CA GLY A 26 -18.68 3.28 -0.88
C GLY A 26 -19.52 2.36 0.01
N SER A 27 -20.48 1.64 -0.58
CA SER A 27 -21.34 0.68 0.14
C SER A 27 -20.74 -0.72 0.27
N GLU A 28 -19.58 -0.99 -0.34
CA GLU A 28 -18.99 -2.32 -0.40
C GLU A 28 -17.80 -2.46 0.55
N TYR A 29 -17.65 -3.65 1.13
CA TYR A 29 -16.45 -4.00 1.88
C TYR A 29 -15.50 -4.80 0.99
N ILE A 30 -14.32 -4.24 0.72
CA ILE A 30 -13.30 -4.87 -0.11
C ILE A 30 -12.39 -5.72 0.78
N TYR A 31 -12.49 -7.04 0.61
CA TYR A 31 -11.66 -8.00 1.32
C TYR A 31 -10.23 -8.02 0.79
N LEU A 32 -9.27 -8.07 1.71
CA LEU A 32 -7.84 -8.14 1.43
C LEU A 32 -7.27 -9.45 1.96
N LYS A 33 -6.67 -10.23 1.06
CA LYS A 33 -5.96 -11.47 1.40
C LYS A 33 -4.45 -11.24 1.33
N PRO A 34 -3.68 -11.46 2.41
CA PRO A 34 -2.22 -11.32 2.36
C PRO A 34 -1.59 -12.26 1.32
N ASP A 35 -0.71 -11.70 0.48
CA ASP A 35 0.19 -12.39 -0.43
C ASP A 35 1.48 -12.70 0.32
N ARG A 36 1.61 -13.94 0.80
CA ARG A 36 2.76 -14.38 1.62
C ARG A 36 4.05 -14.58 0.83
N THR A 37 4.12 -14.11 -0.40
CA THR A 37 5.31 -14.22 -1.25
C THR A 37 6.06 -12.90 -1.39
N MET A 38 5.48 -11.81 -0.90
CA MET A 38 6.08 -10.49 -1.00
C MET A 38 5.52 -9.52 0.03
N TYR A 39 6.33 -8.52 0.37
CA TYR A 39 5.95 -7.43 1.25
C TYR A 39 6.57 -6.13 0.77
N PHE A 40 6.06 -5.02 1.27
CA PHE A 40 6.46 -3.68 0.91
C PHE A 40 7.16 -3.00 2.10
N ILE A 41 8.22 -2.25 1.83
CA ILE A 41 8.94 -1.46 2.83
C ILE A 41 8.92 0.01 2.42
N GLN A 42 8.60 0.90 3.36
CA GLN A 42 8.84 2.34 3.24
C GLN A 42 9.81 2.81 4.34
N THR A 43 10.99 3.29 3.97
CA THR A 43 11.99 3.81 4.93
C THR A 43 11.68 5.26 5.33
N LYS A 44 12.22 5.70 6.47
CA LYS A 44 11.90 7.01 7.04
C LYS A 44 12.58 8.19 6.34
N ASP A 45 13.78 7.95 5.82
CA ASP A 45 14.64 8.96 5.22
C ASP A 45 15.65 8.34 4.25
N VAL A 46 16.44 9.19 3.60
CA VAL A 46 17.45 8.82 2.58
C VAL A 46 18.59 7.96 3.17
N VAL A 47 18.92 8.15 4.46
CA VAL A 47 19.98 7.36 5.13
C VAL A 47 19.49 5.93 5.34
N SER A 48 18.26 5.80 5.83
CA SER A 48 17.57 4.52 6.04
C SER A 48 17.30 3.81 4.71
N GLU A 49 17.03 4.56 3.64
CA GLU A 49 16.89 4.04 2.28
C GLU A 49 18.19 3.37 1.79
N ARG A 50 19.34 4.05 1.86
CA ARG A 50 20.62 3.45 1.46
C ARG A 50 20.95 2.21 2.28
N THR A 51 20.75 2.29 3.60
CA THR A 51 20.97 1.13 4.49
C THR A 51 20.06 -0.04 4.13
N MET A 52 18.82 0.23 3.74
CA MET A 52 17.86 -0.79 3.31
C MET A 52 18.30 -1.43 1.98
N GLU A 53 18.75 -0.64 1.00
CA GLU A 53 19.28 -1.16 -0.28
C GLU A 53 20.46 -2.11 -0.06
N ASP A 54 21.42 -1.71 0.77
CA ASP A 54 22.59 -2.53 1.12
C ASP A 54 22.15 -3.82 1.82
N THR A 55 21.20 -3.72 2.76
CA THR A 55 20.68 -4.87 3.50
C THR A 55 19.95 -5.84 2.57
N LEU A 56 19.06 -5.36 1.71
CA LEU A 56 18.33 -6.20 0.75
C LEU A 56 19.28 -6.89 -0.23
N SER A 57 20.32 -6.18 -0.70
CA SER A 57 21.36 -6.74 -1.58
C SER A 57 22.10 -7.91 -0.92
N VAL A 58 22.53 -7.75 0.34
CA VAL A 58 23.19 -8.81 1.11
C VAL A 58 22.24 -9.99 1.33
N ARG A 59 20.98 -9.73 1.70
CA ARG A 59 19.97 -10.78 1.94
C ARG A 59 19.61 -11.54 0.66
N GLN A 60 19.66 -10.87 -0.49
CA GLN A 60 19.48 -11.51 -1.78
C GLN A 60 20.63 -12.45 -2.13
N GLN A 61 21.88 -12.03 -1.89
CA GLN A 61 23.06 -12.89 -2.08
C GLN A 61 23.02 -14.13 -1.16
N GLN A 62 22.48 -13.97 0.05
CA GLN A 62 22.25 -15.06 1.01
C GLN A 62 21.05 -15.96 0.64
N LYS A 63 20.31 -15.65 -0.43
CA LYS A 63 19.09 -16.35 -0.87
C LYS A 63 17.94 -16.32 0.16
N ILE A 64 17.98 -15.36 1.10
CA ILE A 64 16.91 -15.11 2.06
C ILE A 64 15.81 -14.30 1.38
N VAL A 65 16.20 -13.24 0.66
CA VAL A 65 15.32 -12.49 -0.24
C VAL A 65 15.48 -13.05 -1.64
N LYS A 66 14.38 -13.35 -2.35
CA LYS A 66 14.44 -13.86 -3.72
C LYS A 66 14.82 -12.74 -4.69
N SER A 67 14.13 -11.61 -4.58
CA SER A 67 14.41 -10.38 -5.32
C SER A 67 13.81 -9.19 -4.58
N PHE A 68 14.27 -7.99 -4.92
CA PHE A 68 13.64 -6.76 -4.49
C PHE A 68 13.75 -5.73 -5.60
N ASP A 69 12.79 -4.80 -5.63
CA ASP A 69 12.74 -3.71 -6.57
C ASP A 69 12.49 -2.40 -5.84
N LYS A 70 13.18 -1.35 -6.26
CA LYS A 70 12.93 0.01 -5.78
C LYS A 70 11.78 0.62 -6.58
N ILE A 71 10.64 0.86 -5.92
CA ILE A 71 9.43 1.37 -6.57
C ILE A 71 9.53 2.90 -6.75
N SER A 72 10.08 3.58 -5.75
CA SER A 72 10.34 5.02 -5.76
C SER A 72 11.43 5.34 -4.76
N THR A 73 11.72 6.63 -4.54
CA THR A 73 12.41 7.08 -3.33
C THR A 73 11.80 6.38 -2.12
N ASN A 74 12.65 5.95 -1.19
CA ASN A 74 12.34 5.33 0.10
C ASN A 74 11.36 4.13 0.10
N ARG A 75 11.05 3.52 -1.05
CA ARG A 75 10.04 2.45 -1.16
C ARG A 75 10.53 1.25 -1.95
N PHE A 76 10.34 0.06 -1.37
CA PHE A 76 10.82 -1.21 -1.91
C PHE A 76 9.70 -2.24 -1.95
N LEU A 77 9.62 -2.99 -3.04
CA LEU A 77 8.96 -4.29 -3.07
C LEU A 77 9.99 -5.37 -2.77
N VAL A 78 9.68 -6.28 -1.86
CA VAL A 78 10.55 -7.40 -1.53
C VAL A 78 9.79 -8.71 -1.78
N VAL A 79 10.37 -9.59 -2.58
CA VAL A 79 9.85 -10.93 -2.83
C VAL A 79 10.56 -11.92 -1.90
N SER A 80 9.83 -12.40 -0.91
CA SER A 80 10.30 -13.32 0.13
C SER A 80 9.10 -13.95 0.83
N ALA A 81 9.25 -15.20 1.29
CA ALA A 81 8.19 -15.91 2.02
C ALA A 81 7.96 -15.37 3.44
N GLU A 82 8.98 -14.72 4.01
CA GLU A 82 8.95 -14.10 5.32
C GLU A 82 9.46 -12.66 5.24
N GLU A 83 9.01 -11.84 6.19
CA GLU A 83 9.44 -10.46 6.46
C GLU A 83 10.91 -10.38 6.95
N ALA A 84 11.83 -10.97 6.19
CA ALA A 84 13.21 -11.23 6.57
C ALA A 84 14.05 -9.99 6.91
N VAL A 85 13.55 -8.79 6.59
CA VAL A 85 14.24 -7.50 6.76
C VAL A 85 13.34 -6.42 7.39
N ALA A 86 12.08 -6.74 7.70
CA ALA A 86 11.03 -5.80 8.08
C ALA A 86 11.31 -4.98 9.35
N ASN A 87 12.01 -5.57 10.33
CA ASN A 87 12.04 -5.05 11.69
C ASN A 87 13.03 -3.91 11.99
N THR A 88 13.72 -3.33 11.02
CA THR A 88 14.89 -2.50 11.36
C THR A 88 14.80 -1.00 11.07
N LEU A 89 14.06 -0.52 10.06
CA LEU A 89 14.30 0.86 9.56
C LEU A 89 13.09 1.60 8.93
N GLY A 90 11.85 1.08 9.02
CA GLY A 90 10.73 1.70 8.31
C GLY A 90 9.35 1.16 8.66
N TYR A 91 8.38 1.53 7.82
CA TYR A 91 7.03 0.97 7.77
C TYR A 91 7.01 -0.23 6.83
N VAL A 92 6.27 -1.26 7.22
CA VAL A 92 6.12 -2.50 6.45
C VAL A 92 4.64 -2.68 6.13
N SER A 93 4.36 -3.08 4.90
CA SER A 93 3.02 -3.52 4.51
C SER A 93 3.12 -4.92 3.96
N ASP A 94 2.22 -5.82 4.37
CA ASP A 94 1.92 -6.97 3.54
C ASP A 94 1.51 -6.46 2.15
N VAL A 95 1.82 -7.21 1.10
CA VAL A 95 1.09 -7.04 -0.15
C VAL A 95 -0.18 -7.85 -0.02
N TYR A 96 -1.33 -7.27 -0.32
CA TYR A 96 -2.63 -7.93 -0.30
C TYR A 96 -3.14 -8.18 -1.72
N ARG A 97 -4.10 -9.09 -1.83
CA ARG A 97 -4.93 -9.30 -3.02
C ARG A 97 -6.38 -8.94 -2.69
N ASN A 98 -6.97 -8.10 -3.52
CA ASN A 98 -8.42 -7.86 -3.50
C ASN A 98 -9.16 -9.00 -4.26
N PRO A 99 -10.51 -8.99 -4.32
CA PRO A 99 -11.27 -10.00 -5.06
C PRO A 99 -10.85 -10.12 -6.54
N ASP A 100 -10.51 -9.00 -7.18
CA ASP A 100 -10.05 -8.94 -8.58
C ASP A 100 -8.60 -9.40 -8.79
N GLN A 101 -7.94 -9.90 -7.73
CA GLN A 101 -6.54 -10.32 -7.73
C GLN A 101 -5.52 -9.18 -7.93
N CYS A 102 -5.96 -7.93 -7.87
CA CYS A 102 -5.08 -6.76 -7.88
C CYS A 102 -4.20 -6.75 -6.62
N LYS A 103 -2.93 -6.40 -6.80
CA LYS A 103 -2.01 -6.18 -5.66
C LYS A 103 -2.37 -4.88 -4.97
N ILE A 104 -2.55 -4.91 -3.67
CA ILE A 104 -2.83 -3.74 -2.83
C ILE A 104 -1.70 -3.62 -1.78
N VAL A 105 -1.13 -2.43 -1.66
CA VAL A 105 -0.20 -2.06 -0.58
C VAL A 105 -0.87 -0.96 0.23
N VAL A 106 -1.07 -1.18 1.52
CA VAL A 106 -1.63 -0.16 2.43
C VAL A 106 -0.48 0.71 2.91
N LEU A 107 -0.67 2.02 2.91
CA LEU A 107 0.33 2.99 3.34
C LEU A 107 -0.01 3.55 4.74
N PRO A 108 0.95 4.14 5.47
CA PRO A 108 0.73 4.65 6.83
C PRO A 108 0.01 6.01 6.85
N ARG A 109 -1.05 6.15 6.04
CA ARG A 109 -1.93 7.32 5.96
C ARG A 109 -3.37 6.87 5.76
N ILE A 110 -4.28 7.58 6.41
CA ILE A 110 -5.73 7.34 6.35
C ILE A 110 -6.39 8.61 5.86
N VAL A 111 -7.39 8.47 5.00
CA VAL A 111 -8.27 9.56 4.60
C VAL A 111 -9.67 9.28 5.12
N LEU A 112 -10.29 10.28 5.75
CA LEU A 112 -11.66 10.17 6.23
C LEU A 112 -12.44 11.46 6.00
N SER A 113 -13.77 11.34 5.95
CA SER A 113 -14.70 12.47 6.06
C SER A 113 -15.51 12.34 7.35
N MET A 114 -15.62 13.46 8.06
CA MET A 114 -16.49 13.58 9.22
C MET A 114 -17.90 13.97 8.77
N LYS A 115 -18.92 13.45 9.44
CA LYS A 115 -20.28 13.99 9.30
C LYS A 115 -20.34 15.44 9.79
N GLU A 116 -21.24 16.22 9.21
CA GLU A 116 -21.40 17.64 9.50
C GLU A 116 -21.56 17.92 11.00
N GLY A 117 -20.89 18.97 11.49
CA GLY A 117 -20.95 19.40 12.89
C GLY A 117 -20.26 18.48 13.91
N ARG A 118 -19.60 17.39 13.48
CA ARG A 118 -18.84 16.49 14.37
C ARG A 118 -17.39 16.93 14.51
N MET A 119 -16.80 16.68 15.68
CA MET A 119 -15.40 17.00 15.98
C MET A 119 -14.54 15.75 15.92
N ILE A 120 -13.32 15.88 15.39
CA ILE A 120 -12.38 14.77 15.27
C ILE A 120 -11.60 14.50 16.56
N ASP A 121 -11.39 15.51 17.41
CA ASP A 121 -10.51 15.39 18.58
C ASP A 121 -10.92 14.25 19.55
N PRO A 122 -12.21 14.08 19.91
CA PRO A 122 -12.64 12.96 20.77
C PRO A 122 -12.42 11.59 20.13
N ILE A 123 -12.33 11.52 18.80
CA ILE A 123 -12.00 10.29 18.08
C ILE A 123 -10.50 10.04 18.18
N LEU A 124 -9.66 11.07 17.96
CA LEU A 124 -8.20 10.95 18.01
C LEU A 124 -7.68 10.55 19.39
N GLU A 125 -8.35 10.97 20.46
CA GLU A 125 -8.04 10.52 21.83
C GLU A 125 -8.09 8.99 21.97
N LYS A 126 -9.02 8.31 21.27
CA LYS A 126 -9.14 6.84 21.27
C LYS A 126 -7.96 6.16 20.56
N PHE A 127 -7.23 6.90 19.73
CA PHE A 127 -6.09 6.43 18.94
C PHE A 127 -4.81 7.19 19.30
N TYR A 128 -4.71 7.70 20.52
CA TYR A 128 -3.55 8.45 21.00
C TYR A 128 -2.25 7.69 20.72
N GLY A 129 -1.28 8.38 20.12
CA GLY A 129 0.01 7.82 19.73
C GLY A 129 -0.01 6.92 18.49
N LYS A 130 -1.19 6.57 17.94
CA LYS A 130 -1.32 5.76 16.71
C LYS A 130 -1.56 6.60 15.47
N VAL A 131 -2.31 7.69 15.59
CA VAL A 131 -2.61 8.59 14.46
C VAL A 131 -2.55 10.06 14.87
N SER A 132 -2.29 10.93 13.92
CA SER A 132 -2.35 12.40 14.08
C SER A 132 -2.89 13.06 12.83
N VAL A 133 -3.55 14.21 12.96
CA VAL A 133 -3.97 15.01 11.80
C VAL A 133 -2.74 15.53 11.06
N GLU A 134 -2.67 15.23 9.77
CA GLU A 134 -1.67 15.77 8.85
C GLU A 134 -2.25 16.92 8.01
N GLN A 135 -3.49 16.77 7.54
CA GLN A 135 -4.18 17.78 6.76
C GLN A 135 -5.68 17.79 7.08
N LYS A 136 -6.30 18.97 6.98
CA LYS A 136 -7.75 19.15 7.01
C LYS A 136 -8.20 20.00 5.84
N ASP A 137 -9.28 19.60 5.20
CA ASP A 137 -9.99 20.35 4.15
C ASP A 137 -11.51 20.16 4.33
N GLY A 138 -12.18 21.19 4.86
CA GLY A 138 -13.60 21.07 5.24
C GLY A 138 -13.82 19.96 6.27
N SER A 139 -14.69 18.99 5.93
CA SER A 139 -14.96 17.77 6.71
C SER A 139 -13.94 16.66 6.47
N ARG A 140 -13.06 16.78 5.47
CA ARG A 140 -12.06 15.78 5.11
C ARG A 140 -10.80 15.94 5.95
N TYR A 141 -10.28 14.82 6.43
CA TYR A 141 -9.03 14.74 7.16
C TYR A 141 -8.10 13.73 6.51
N ILE A 142 -6.82 14.08 6.46
CA ILE A 142 -5.74 13.13 6.24
C ILE A 142 -5.06 12.90 7.58
N LEU A 143 -5.04 11.66 8.03
CA LEU A 143 -4.33 11.23 9.22
C LEU A 143 -3.02 10.55 8.84
N ARG A 144 -1.94 10.95 9.51
CA ARG A 144 -0.68 10.21 9.51
C ARG A 144 -0.79 9.09 10.54
N CYS A 145 -0.37 7.88 10.16
CA CYS A 145 -0.23 6.76 11.09
C CYS A 145 1.20 6.69 11.64
N HIS A 146 1.30 6.51 12.96
CA HIS A 146 2.55 6.25 13.70
C HIS A 146 2.67 4.76 14.03
N LEU A 147 2.26 3.94 13.07
CA LEU A 147 2.24 2.49 13.14
C LEU A 147 3.30 1.96 12.16
N ASN A 148 3.87 0.80 12.47
CA ASN A 148 4.96 0.23 11.67
C ASN A 148 4.49 -0.89 10.72
N HIS A 149 3.22 -1.31 10.81
CA HIS A 149 2.68 -2.39 9.99
C HIS A 149 1.30 -2.06 9.38
N SER A 150 1.04 -2.51 8.15
CA SER A 150 -0.24 -2.33 7.45
C SER A 150 -1.44 -2.94 8.17
N LYS A 151 -1.25 -4.09 8.80
CA LYS A 151 -2.30 -4.73 9.60
C LYS A 151 -2.82 -3.81 10.70
N ASP A 152 -1.93 -3.13 11.42
CA ASP A 152 -2.33 -2.21 12.49
C ASP A 152 -3.08 -0.99 11.93
N VAL A 153 -2.71 -0.52 10.72
CA VAL A 153 -3.42 0.55 10.02
C VAL A 153 -4.83 0.10 9.65
N LEU A 154 -4.98 -1.12 9.11
CA LEU A 154 -6.28 -1.70 8.78
C LEU A 154 -7.16 -1.89 10.04
N ASP A 155 -6.58 -2.27 11.17
CA ASP A 155 -7.32 -2.38 12.44
C ASP A 155 -7.85 -1.02 12.93
N VAL A 156 -7.05 0.06 12.76
CA VAL A 156 -7.51 1.43 13.02
C VAL A 156 -8.66 1.81 12.09
N ILE A 157 -8.54 1.54 10.78
CA ILE A 157 -9.58 1.82 9.79
C ILE A 157 -10.85 1.06 10.07
N ALA A 158 -10.76 -0.23 10.42
CA ALA A 158 -11.89 -1.06 10.78
C ALA A 158 -12.65 -0.44 11.97
N THR A 159 -11.91 0.04 12.98
CA THR A 159 -12.52 0.71 14.14
C THR A 159 -13.17 2.05 13.74
N LEU A 160 -12.46 2.89 12.97
CA LEU A 160 -12.98 4.19 12.50
C LEU A 160 -14.28 4.04 11.71
N ASN A 161 -14.38 3.04 10.82
CA ASN A 161 -15.58 2.78 10.03
C ASN A 161 -16.81 2.35 10.86
N THR A 162 -16.64 2.00 12.15
CA THR A 162 -17.78 1.72 13.05
C THR A 162 -18.33 2.97 13.74
N LEU A 163 -17.64 4.12 13.63
CA LEU A 163 -18.00 5.34 14.35
C LEU A 163 -19.09 6.12 13.60
N ASN A 164 -20.18 6.42 14.30
CA ASN A 164 -21.31 7.17 13.73
C ASN A 164 -20.94 8.59 13.30
N GLU A 165 -19.83 9.14 13.80
CA GLU A 165 -19.28 10.44 13.44
C GLU A 165 -18.61 10.49 12.08
N ILE A 166 -18.20 9.32 11.57
CA ILE A 166 -17.45 9.19 10.33
C ILE A 166 -18.43 8.91 9.20
N GLU A 167 -18.31 9.66 8.12
CA GLU A 167 -19.08 9.47 6.90
C GLU A 167 -18.47 8.36 6.05
N TRP A 168 -17.14 8.39 5.89
CA TRP A 168 -16.34 7.34 5.25
C TRP A 168 -14.88 7.41 5.72
N CYS A 169 -14.17 6.29 5.66
CA CYS A 169 -12.76 6.18 6.05
C CYS A 169 -12.04 5.08 5.26
N GLU A 170 -10.93 5.44 4.61
CA GLU A 170 -10.16 4.56 3.73
C GLU A 170 -8.64 4.69 3.98
N PRO A 171 -7.86 3.62 3.72
CA PRO A 171 -6.40 3.73 3.68
C PRO A 171 -5.95 4.48 2.43
N GLU A 172 -4.83 5.18 2.51
CA GLU A 172 -4.05 5.44 1.31
C GLU A 172 -3.39 4.14 0.85
N MET A 173 -3.46 3.84 -0.46
CA MET A 173 -2.96 2.58 -0.98
C MET A 173 -2.31 2.72 -2.36
N LEU A 174 -1.41 1.79 -2.67
CA LEU A 174 -0.96 1.53 -4.04
C LEU A 174 -1.73 0.32 -4.57
N SER A 175 -2.29 0.43 -5.77
CA SER A 175 -3.06 -0.64 -6.41
C SER A 175 -2.47 -0.99 -7.78
N ASP A 176 -2.32 -2.30 -8.04
CA ASP A 176 -1.77 -2.91 -9.26
C ASP A 176 -0.55 -2.16 -9.82
N TYR A 177 0.37 -1.76 -8.94
CA TYR A 177 1.58 -1.08 -9.40
C TYR A 177 2.40 -2.04 -10.27
N LYS A 178 2.83 -1.53 -11.42
CA LYS A 178 3.67 -2.23 -12.40
C LYS A 178 5.00 -1.51 -12.48
N LEU A 179 6.06 -2.29 -12.40
CA LEU A 179 7.43 -1.80 -12.54
C LEU A 179 7.88 -1.80 -14.00
N ASP A 180 7.13 -2.49 -14.86
CA ASP A 180 7.34 -2.57 -16.29
C ASP A 180 6.26 -1.83 -17.08
N ASN A 181 6.65 -1.30 -18.24
CA ASN A 181 5.73 -0.77 -19.24
C ASN A 181 5.74 -1.73 -20.44
N PRO A 182 4.93 -2.81 -20.40
CA PRO A 182 4.95 -3.82 -21.47
C PRO A 182 4.50 -3.26 -22.83
N LEU A 183 3.81 -2.12 -22.83
CA LEU A 183 3.36 -1.43 -24.05
C LEU A 183 4.32 -0.32 -24.51
N TYR A 184 5.49 -0.17 -23.88
CA TYR A 184 6.45 0.87 -24.26
C TYR A 184 6.87 0.76 -25.74
N SER A 185 6.99 -0.45 -26.28
CA SER A 185 7.29 -0.69 -27.69
C SER A 185 6.23 -0.12 -28.66
N ALA A 186 4.99 0.04 -28.20
CA ALA A 186 3.90 0.65 -28.96
C ALA A 186 3.83 2.19 -28.81
N GLN A 187 4.58 2.78 -27.88
CA GLN A 187 4.58 4.22 -27.61
C GLN A 187 5.55 4.97 -28.54
N TYR A 188 5.23 4.97 -29.84
CA TYR A 188 6.09 5.54 -30.89
C TYR A 188 6.48 7.00 -30.66
N TYR A 189 5.64 7.77 -29.95
CA TYR A 189 5.91 9.17 -29.62
C TYR A 189 7.05 9.34 -28.61
N LEU A 190 7.36 8.32 -27.79
CA LEU A 190 8.52 8.32 -26.87
C LEU A 190 9.77 7.73 -27.54
N LYS A 191 9.59 6.66 -28.33
CA LYS A 191 10.65 5.97 -29.07
C LYS A 191 10.10 5.39 -30.38
N ASN A 192 10.45 6.02 -31.48
CA ASN A 192 10.07 5.60 -32.81
C ASN A 192 11.19 4.74 -33.42
N THR A 193 10.96 3.43 -33.45
CA THR A 193 11.84 2.44 -34.09
C THR A 193 11.44 2.14 -35.54
N GLY A 194 10.46 2.86 -36.10
CA GLY A 194 9.84 2.58 -37.39
C GLY A 194 8.60 1.69 -37.30
N GLN A 195 7.94 1.65 -36.13
CA GLN A 195 6.71 0.89 -35.92
C GLN A 195 5.66 1.28 -36.97
N ASN A 196 4.87 0.29 -37.44
CA ASN A 196 3.78 0.49 -38.40
C ASN A 196 4.18 1.19 -39.72
N GLY A 197 5.44 1.08 -40.14
CA GLY A 197 5.94 1.71 -41.38
C GLY A 197 6.29 3.20 -41.23
N GLY A 198 6.38 3.71 -39.99
CA GLY A 198 6.82 5.07 -39.70
C GLY A 198 8.31 5.29 -39.99
N ILE A 199 8.71 6.56 -40.09
CA ILE A 199 10.11 6.94 -40.24
C ILE A 199 10.79 6.90 -38.87
N ARG A 200 11.80 6.03 -38.72
CA ARG A 200 12.57 5.85 -37.49
C ARG A 200 13.18 7.16 -37.00
N GLY A 201 13.12 7.39 -35.68
CA GLY A 201 13.73 8.56 -35.01
C GLY A 201 12.93 9.85 -35.09
N ILE A 202 11.74 9.85 -35.70
CA ILE A 202 10.79 10.97 -35.58
C ILE A 202 9.94 10.75 -34.32
N ASP A 203 10.52 11.07 -33.17
CA ASP A 203 9.91 11.04 -31.83
C ASP A 203 10.42 12.22 -30.98
N ILE A 204 9.96 12.34 -29.72
CA ILE A 204 10.37 13.45 -28.83
C ILE A 204 11.77 13.27 -28.23
N ASN A 205 12.51 12.21 -28.59
CA ASN A 205 13.79 11.81 -28.04
C ASN A 205 13.76 11.64 -26.50
N ALA A 206 12.77 10.91 -25.99
CA ALA A 206 12.59 10.71 -24.55
C ALA A 206 13.79 9.96 -23.91
N GLU A 207 14.28 8.88 -24.52
CA GLU A 207 15.41 8.10 -23.96
C GLU A 207 16.71 8.91 -23.87
N PRO A 208 17.16 9.63 -24.93
CA PRO A 208 18.28 10.55 -24.81
C PRO A 208 18.09 11.61 -23.71
N ALA A 209 16.88 12.15 -23.55
CA ALA A 209 16.59 13.13 -22.51
C ALA A 209 16.71 12.53 -21.10
N TRP A 210 16.26 11.29 -20.88
CA TRP A 210 16.40 10.59 -19.60
C TRP A 210 17.84 10.31 -19.19
N GLN A 211 18.77 10.21 -20.16
CA GLN A 211 20.21 10.14 -19.84
C GLN A 211 20.75 11.46 -19.26
N ILE A 212 20.05 12.58 -19.49
CA ILE A 212 20.39 13.89 -18.93
C ILE A 212 19.67 14.08 -17.58
N THR A 213 18.36 13.83 -17.53
CA THR A 213 17.54 13.96 -16.32
C THR A 213 16.20 13.24 -16.45
N ASN A 214 15.67 12.73 -15.33
CA ASN A 214 14.30 12.21 -15.23
C ASN A 214 13.31 13.26 -14.70
N GLY A 215 13.69 14.53 -14.72
CA GLY A 215 12.96 15.63 -14.12
C GLY A 215 13.53 16.03 -12.75
N SER A 216 12.91 17.04 -12.15
CA SER A 216 13.29 17.57 -10.83
C SER A 216 12.09 17.53 -9.90
N PRO A 217 12.25 17.07 -8.64
CA PRO A 217 11.16 17.09 -7.66
C PRO A 217 10.69 18.51 -7.31
N ASN A 218 11.48 19.54 -7.66
CA ASN A 218 11.12 20.95 -7.46
C ASN A 218 10.24 21.50 -8.60
N ILE A 219 10.08 20.78 -9.72
CA ILE A 219 9.20 21.17 -10.82
C ILE A 219 7.84 20.51 -10.64
N LYS A 220 6.78 21.33 -10.59
CA LYS A 220 5.38 20.88 -10.47
C LYS A 220 4.66 21.08 -11.79
N VAL A 221 4.02 20.03 -12.29
CA VAL A 221 3.19 20.07 -13.51
C VAL A 221 1.74 19.94 -13.10
N ALA A 222 0.93 20.97 -13.35
CA ALA A 222 -0.51 20.91 -13.17
C ALA A 222 -1.17 20.51 -14.50
N VAL A 223 -1.91 19.40 -14.50
CA VAL A 223 -2.74 18.98 -15.63
C VAL A 223 -4.17 19.36 -15.30
N ILE A 224 -4.71 20.33 -16.03
CA ILE A 224 -6.08 20.80 -15.84
C ILE A 224 -6.93 20.11 -16.91
N PRO A 225 -7.89 19.24 -16.51
CA PRO A 225 -8.81 18.58 -17.43
C PRO A 225 -9.83 19.54 -18.02
#